data_AF-A0A7S1A552-F1
#
_entry.id   AF-A0A7S1A552-F1
#
_cell.length_a   1.000
_cell.length_b   1.000
_cell.length_c   1.000
_cell.angle_alpha   90.00
_cell.angle_beta   90.00
_cell.angle_gamma   90.00
#
_symmetry.space_group_name_H-M   'P 1'
#
loop_
_entity.id
_entity.type
_entity.pdbx_description
1 polymer ?
#
loop_
_entity_poly.entity_id
_entity_poly.type
_entity_poly.pdbx_seq_one_letter_code
_entity_poly.pdbx_strand_id
1 'polypeptide(L)'
;MAEDWTDEEQRLLEEALVTCSGLKDVKEKWKAVALIVGTRGAKSCAERFKTCREWALQRQRDAEAEAEAAAAAKSAREAAQEEEDQKDDQTDEEEQEEETREEEEEEKKKKEGEEETHDTDNVEEQEEET
;
A
#
# COMPACT_ATOMS: atom_id res chain seq x y z
N MET A 1 -1.40 -39.87 -10.03
CA MET A 1 -0.11 -39.97 -10.75
C MET A 1 -0.23 -39.02 -11.92
N ALA A 2 0.66 -38.03 -12.03
CA ALA A 2 0.68 -37.17 -13.20
C ALA A 2 1.11 -38.06 -14.38
N GLU A 3 0.22 -38.28 -15.34
CA GLU A 3 0.59 -38.98 -16.58
C GLU A 3 1.77 -38.24 -17.21
N ASP A 4 2.82 -38.99 -17.58
CA ASP A 4 4.04 -38.49 -18.22
C ASP A 4 3.74 -37.94 -19.63
N TRP A 5 3.12 -36.76 -19.70
CA TRP A 5 2.93 -36.00 -20.94
C TRP A 5 4.19 -35.18 -21.21
N THR A 6 4.78 -35.40 -22.38
CA THR A 6 5.91 -34.59 -22.84
C THR A 6 5.44 -33.26 -23.44
N ASP A 7 6.33 -32.28 -23.54
CA ASP A 7 6.03 -30.98 -24.15
C ASP A 7 5.59 -31.12 -25.62
N GLU A 8 6.19 -32.03 -26.37
CA GLU A 8 5.81 -32.27 -27.76
C GLU A 8 4.40 -32.86 -27.88
N GLU A 9 4.04 -33.83 -27.02
CA GLU A 9 2.69 -34.38 -26.98
C GLU A 9 1.65 -33.31 -26.60
N GLN A 10 2.00 -32.44 -25.65
CA GLN A 10 1.15 -31.33 -25.24
C GLN A 10 0.97 -30.32 -26.40
N ARG A 11 2.05 -29.98 -27.12
CA ARG A 11 2.02 -29.10 -28.30
C ARG A 11 1.10 -29.66 -29.39
N LEU A 12 1.23 -30.95 -29.69
CA LEU A 12 0.38 -31.63 -30.68
C LEU A 12 -1.08 -31.68 -30.24
N LEU A 13 -1.35 -31.89 -28.94
CA LEU A 13 -2.70 -31.86 -28.40
C LEU A 13 -3.35 -30.48 -28.60
N GLU A 14 -2.63 -29.40 -28.32
CA GLU A 14 -3.11 -28.03 -28.49
C GLU A 14 -3.38 -27.70 -29.96
N GLU A 15 -2.46 -28.05 -30.86
CA GLU A 15 -2.62 -27.89 -32.31
C GLU A 15 -3.83 -28.67 -32.83
N ALA A 16 -4.01 -29.91 -32.37
CA ALA A 16 -5.13 -30.76 -32.72
C ALA A 16 -6.47 -30.17 -32.24
N LEU A 17 -6.52 -29.57 -31.05
CA LEU A 17 -7.72 -28.94 -30.50
C LEU A 17 -8.18 -27.75 -31.35
N VAL A 18 -7.23 -26.95 -31.86
CA VAL A 18 -7.52 -25.83 -32.76
C VAL A 18 -8.01 -26.34 -34.11
N THR A 19 -7.30 -27.32 -34.68
CA THR A 19 -7.63 -27.91 -35.98
C THR A 19 -9.00 -28.58 -35.98
N CYS A 20 -9.33 -29.33 -34.92
CA CYS A 20 -10.59 -30.04 -34.76
C CYS A 20 -11.68 -29.20 -34.07
N SER A 21 -11.53 -27.87 -33.98
CA SER A 21 -12.48 -26.98 -33.29
C SER A 21 -13.87 -26.96 -33.95
N GLY A 22 -13.95 -27.16 -35.27
CA GLY A 22 -15.20 -27.19 -36.03
C GLY A 22 -16.03 -28.48 -35.88
N LEU A 23 -15.49 -29.54 -35.26
CA LEU A 23 -16.20 -30.80 -35.06
C LEU A 23 -17.17 -30.67 -33.88
N LYS A 24 -18.48 -30.76 -34.18
CA LYS A 24 -19.55 -30.70 -33.18
C LYS A 24 -19.74 -32.01 -32.42
N ASP A 25 -19.49 -33.14 -33.09
CA ASP A 25 -19.56 -34.45 -32.44
C ASP A 25 -18.34 -34.63 -31.54
N VAL A 26 -18.58 -34.74 -30.24
CA VAL A 26 -17.52 -34.81 -29.22
C VAL A 26 -16.69 -36.09 -29.38
N LYS A 27 -17.33 -37.22 -29.73
CA LYS A 27 -16.65 -38.50 -29.84
C LYS A 27 -15.74 -38.53 -31.07
N GLU A 28 -16.24 -38.05 -32.21
CA GLU A 28 -15.46 -37.90 -33.43
C GLU A 28 -14.36 -36.85 -33.27
N LYS A 29 -14.61 -35.75 -32.55
CA LYS A 29 -13.59 -34.76 -32.21
C LYS A 29 -12.40 -35.40 -31.49
N TRP A 30 -12.65 -36.13 -30.41
CA TRP A 30 -11.54 -36.73 -29.63
C TRP A 30 -10.82 -37.84 -30.39
N LYS A 31 -11.52 -38.57 -31.27
CA LYS A 31 -10.86 -39.50 -32.20
C LYS A 31 -9.94 -38.77 -33.17
N ALA A 32 -10.41 -37.70 -33.81
CA ALA A 32 -9.62 -36.90 -34.73
C ALA A 32 -8.40 -36.28 -34.02
N VAL A 33 -8.60 -35.75 -32.81
CA VAL A 33 -7.51 -35.22 -31.98
C VAL A 33 -6.46 -36.29 -31.67
N ALA A 34 -6.88 -37.50 -31.28
CA ALA A 34 -5.95 -38.59 -31.01
C ALA A 34 -5.17 -39.03 -32.26
N LEU A 35 -5.79 -38.96 -33.44
CA LEU A 35 -5.09 -39.25 -34.70
C LEU A 35 -3.99 -38.24 -35.01
N ILE A 36 -4.19 -36.96 -34.68
CA ILE A 36 -3.17 -35.91 -34.88
C ILE A 36 -2.05 -36.05 -33.86
N VAL A 37 -2.38 -36.29 -32.58
CA VAL A 37 -1.38 -36.49 -31.52
C VAL A 37 -0.55 -37.75 -31.79
N GLY A 38 -1.17 -38.82 -32.29
CA GLY A 38 -0.50 -40.04 -32.74
C GLY A 38 0.03 -40.96 -31.64
N THR A 39 0.42 -40.42 -30.49
CA THR A 39 1.02 -41.18 -29.38
C THR A 39 0.03 -41.59 -28.29
N ARG A 40 -1.14 -40.93 -28.22
CA ARG A 40 -2.15 -41.12 -27.15
C ARG A 40 -3.52 -41.43 -27.72
N GLY A 41 -4.33 -42.14 -26.93
CA GLY A 41 -5.72 -42.44 -27.27
C GLY A 41 -6.67 -41.27 -26.98
N ALA A 42 -7.84 -41.28 -27.64
CA ALA A 42 -8.87 -40.25 -27.51
C ALA A 42 -9.27 -39.94 -26.06
N LYS A 43 -9.34 -40.98 -25.21
CA LYS A 43 -9.68 -40.81 -23.79
C LYS A 43 -8.59 -40.03 -23.05
N SER A 44 -7.32 -40.41 -23.19
CA SER A 44 -6.19 -39.73 -22.55
C SER A 44 -6.08 -38.28 -23.02
N CYS A 45 -6.27 -38.00 -24.32
CA CYS A 45 -6.31 -36.62 -24.82
C CYS A 45 -7.42 -35.79 -24.17
N ALA A 46 -8.61 -36.39 -24.00
CA ALA A 46 -9.74 -35.72 -23.36
C ALA A 46 -9.52 -35.48 -21.85
N GLU A 47 -8.92 -36.44 -21.15
CA GLU A 47 -8.57 -36.32 -19.72
C GLU A 47 -7.49 -35.25 -19.53
N ARG A 48 -6.44 -35.25 -20.36
CA ARG A 48 -5.39 -34.22 -20.31
C ARG A 48 -5.96 -32.82 -20.53
N PHE A 49 -6.82 -32.65 -21.53
CA PHE A 49 -7.46 -31.36 -21.79
C PHE A 49 -8.27 -30.86 -20.59
N LYS A 50 -9.02 -31.74 -19.92
CA LYS A 50 -9.79 -31.38 -18.71
C LYS A 50 -8.85 -30.90 -17.61
N THR A 51 -7.81 -31.67 -17.30
CA THR A 51 -6.80 -31.30 -16.29
C THR A 51 -6.16 -29.94 -16.59
N CYS A 52 -5.72 -29.72 -17.85
CA CYS A 52 -5.16 -28.44 -18.27
C CYS A 52 -6.16 -27.28 -18.09
N ARG A 53 -7.43 -27.51 -18.44
CA ARG A 53 -8.49 -26.50 -18.28
C ARG A 53 -8.75 -26.18 -16.81
N GLU A 54 -8.78 -27.19 -15.95
CA GLU A 54 -8.98 -27.01 -14.51
C GLU A 54 -7.84 -26.19 -13.88
N TRP A 55 -6.58 -26.53 -14.22
CA TRP A 55 -5.43 -25.75 -13.77
C TRP A 55 -5.44 -24.31 -14.28
N ALA A 56 -5.81 -24.08 -15.54
CA ALA A 56 -5.91 -22.73 -16.10
C ALA A 56 -6.97 -21.89 -15.38
N LEU A 57 -8.13 -22.49 -15.06
CA LEU A 57 -9.18 -21.82 -14.30
C LEU A 57 -8.77 -21.53 -12.86
N GLN A 58 -8.09 -22.48 -12.20
CA GLN A 58 -7.61 -22.26 -10.83
C GLN A 58 -6.59 -21.12 -10.79
N ARG A 59 -5.63 -21.11 -11.72
CA ARG A 59 -4.60 -20.06 -11.80
C ARG A 59 -5.19 -18.68 -12.07
N GLN A 60 -6.29 -18.60 -12.83
CA GLN A 60 -7.01 -17.33 -13.02
C GLN A 60 -7.63 -16.83 -11.71
N ARG A 61 -8.26 -17.70 -10.93
CA ARG A 61 -8.82 -17.31 -9.61
C ARG A 61 -7.73 -16.86 -8.65
N ASP A 62 -6.62 -17.60 -8.60
CA ASP A 62 -5.52 -17.27 -7.70
C ASP A 62 -4.92 -15.90 -8.07
N ALA A 63 -4.76 -15.61 -9.38
CA ALA A 63 -4.29 -14.32 -9.86
C ALA A 63 -5.28 -13.18 -9.58
N GLU A 64 -6.59 -13.43 -9.68
CA GLU A 64 -7.62 -12.45 -9.35
C GLU A 64 -7.62 -12.13 -7.85
N ALA A 65 -7.51 -13.14 -7.00
CA ALA A 65 -7.40 -12.97 -5.54
C ALA A 65 -6.12 -12.23 -5.14
N GLU A 66 -4.98 -12.50 -5.80
CA GLU A 66 -3.74 -11.77 -5.58
C GLU A 66 -3.87 -10.30 -6.00
N ALA A 67 -4.50 -10.03 -7.13
CA ALA A 67 -4.76 -8.67 -7.60
C ALA A 67 -5.68 -7.90 -6.64
N GLU A 68 -6.72 -8.54 -6.13
CA GLU A 68 -7.63 -7.96 -5.14
C GLU A 68 -6.91 -7.67 -3.81
N ALA A 69 -6.10 -8.60 -3.32
CA ALA A 69 -5.29 -8.42 -2.11
C ALA A 69 -4.26 -7.29 -2.27
N ALA A 70 -3.62 -7.19 -3.45
CA ALA A 70 -2.69 -6.11 -3.77
C ALA A 70 -3.40 -4.75 -3.83
N ALA A 71 -4.61 -4.69 -4.40
CA ALA A 71 -5.43 -3.47 -4.43
C ALA A 71 -5.88 -3.04 -3.03
N ALA A 72 -6.28 -3.99 -2.18
CA ALA A 72 -6.65 -3.73 -0.78
C ALA A 72 -5.44 -3.24 0.03
N ALA A 73 -4.27 -3.87 -0.13
CA ALA A 73 -3.03 -3.45 0.53
C ALA A 73 -2.59 -2.05 0.09
N LYS A 74 -2.73 -1.73 -1.20
CA LYS A 74 -2.43 -0.40 -1.72
C LYS A 74 -3.36 0.66 -1.11
N SER A 75 -4.67 0.38 -1.08
CA SER A 75 -5.66 1.30 -0.51
C SER A 75 -5.46 1.52 0.99
N ALA A 76 -5.09 0.47 1.74
CA ALA A 76 -4.76 0.58 3.16
C ALA A 76 -3.48 1.42 3.41
N ARG A 77 -2.48 1.29 2.54
CA ARG A 77 -1.25 2.09 2.62
C ARG A 77 -1.47 3.55 2.24
N GLU A 78 -2.30 3.82 1.23
CA GLU A 78 -2.67 5.18 0.83
C GLU A 78 -3.47 5.87 1.95
N ALA A 79 -4.41 5.17 2.60
CA ALA A 79 -5.15 5.71 3.75
C ALA A 79 -4.25 6.00 4.97
N ALA A 80 -3.23 5.16 5.22
CA ALA A 80 -2.29 5.40 6.32
C ALA A 80 -1.33 6.58 6.05
N GLN A 81 -1.01 6.84 4.78
CA GLN A 81 -0.13 7.95 4.39
C GLN A 81 -0.84 9.32 4.45
N GLU A 82 -2.15 9.36 4.23
CA GLU A 82 -2.96 10.59 4.29
C GLU A 82 -3.21 11.09 5.74
N GLU A 83 -3.13 10.20 6.73
CA GLU A 83 -3.20 10.55 8.17
C GLU A 83 -1.87 11.09 8.72
N GLU A 84 -0.72 10.76 8.11
CA GLU A 84 0.60 11.24 8.55
C GLU A 84 0.86 12.68 8.07
N ASP A 85 0.40 13.02 6.86
CA ASP A 85 0.55 14.37 6.26
C ASP A 85 -0.27 15.45 6.99
N GLN A 86 -1.34 15.07 7.70
CA GLN A 86 -2.17 15.98 8.51
C GLN A 86 -1.60 16.32 9.89
N LYS A 87 -0.50 15.68 10.32
CA LYS A 87 0.07 15.90 11.65
C LYS A 87 1.21 16.92 11.67
N ASP A 88 1.79 17.25 10.51
CA ASP A 88 2.91 18.21 10.39
C ASP A 88 2.43 19.68 10.43
N ASP A 89 1.15 19.94 10.15
CA ASP A 89 0.56 21.30 10.12
C ASP A 89 0.13 21.83 11.51
N GLN A 90 0.11 20.98 12.55
CA GLN A 90 -0.26 21.39 13.93
C GLN A 90 0.94 21.73 14.83
N THR A 91 2.16 21.51 14.37
CA THR A 91 3.38 21.77 15.16
C THR A 91 3.95 23.19 15.02
N ASP A 92 3.51 23.97 14.02
CA ASP A 92 4.00 25.36 13.83
C ASP A 92 3.24 26.40 14.69
N GLU A 93 2.04 26.05 15.17
CA GLU A 93 1.19 26.96 15.97
C GLU A 93 1.53 26.94 17.47
N GLU A 94 2.07 25.83 18.00
CA GLU A 94 2.46 25.70 19.42
C GLU A 94 3.84 26.32 19.72
N GLU A 95 4.78 26.35 18.75
CA GLU A 95 6.09 27.01 18.92
C GLU A 95 6.00 28.55 18.88
N GLN A 96 4.99 29.13 18.19
CA GLN A 96 4.77 30.59 18.16
C GLN A 96 4.14 31.14 19.45
N GLU A 97 3.35 30.35 20.19
CA GLU A 97 2.76 30.78 21.47
C GLU A 97 3.77 30.73 22.64
N GLU A 98 4.83 29.90 22.57
CA GLU A 98 5.89 29.90 23.59
C GLU A 98 6.87 31.08 23.41
N GLU A 99 7.26 31.42 22.18
CA GLU A 99 8.20 32.52 21.90
C GLU A 99 7.62 33.89 22.30
N THR A 100 6.32 34.11 22.08
CA THR A 100 5.65 35.38 22.42
C THR A 100 5.46 35.60 23.92
N ARG A 101 5.46 34.53 24.72
CA ARG A 101 5.30 34.60 26.18
C ARG A 101 6.60 34.94 26.91
N GLU A 102 7.74 34.53 26.37
CA GLU A 102 9.06 34.88 26.92
C GLU A 102 9.41 36.36 26.65
N GLU A 103 9.04 36.91 25.50
CA GLU A 103 9.26 38.33 25.19
C GLU A 103 8.42 39.28 26.06
N GLU A 104 7.17 38.92 26.39
CA GLU A 104 6.30 39.75 27.24
C GLU A 104 6.76 39.81 28.71
N GLU A 105 7.43 38.76 29.21
CA GLU A 105 7.94 38.72 30.59
C GLU A 105 9.23 39.56 30.75
N GLU A 106 10.08 39.63 29.72
CA GLU A 106 11.30 40.46 29.74
C GLU A 106 10.99 41.96 29.68
N GLU A 107 9.96 42.38 28.93
CA GLU A 107 9.61 43.81 28.81
C GLU A 107 9.02 44.38 30.12
N LYS A 108 8.31 43.53 30.88
CA LYS A 108 7.72 43.91 32.18
C LYS A 108 8.79 44.18 33.24
N LYS A 109 9.89 43.41 33.22
CA LYS A 109 11.00 43.53 34.18
C LYS A 109 11.85 44.79 33.96
N LYS A 110 11.89 45.32 32.72
CA LYS A 110 12.59 46.58 32.42
C LYS A 110 11.82 47.82 32.88
N LYS A 111 10.48 47.79 32.87
CA LYS A 111 9.66 48.94 33.32
C LYS A 111 9.64 49.14 34.84
N GLU A 112 9.84 48.09 35.64
CA GLU A 112 9.88 48.22 37.12
C GLU A 112 11.26 48.66 37.67
N GLY A 113 12.30 48.72 36.84
CA GLY A 113 13.66 49.09 37.26
C GLY A 113 14.03 50.56 37.13
N GLU A 114 13.21 51.38 36.47
CA GLU A 114 13.61 52.73 36.03
C GLU A 114 12.89 53.89 36.77
N GLU A 115 12.10 53.61 37.82
CA GLU A 115 11.32 54.63 38.55
C GLU A 115 11.70 54.86 40.03
N GLU A 116 12.84 54.38 40.53
CA GLU A 116 13.29 54.72 41.90
C GLU A 116 14.73 55.27 41.97
N THR A 117 15.11 56.16 41.04
CA THR A 117 16.27 57.04 41.25
C THR A 117 16.03 58.44 40.68
N HIS A 118 15.30 59.28 41.42
CA HIS A 118 15.43 60.73 41.32
C HIS A 118 15.05 61.32 42.70
N ASP A 119 16.07 61.68 43.50
CA ASP A 119 16.46 63.08 43.76
C ASP A 119 15.50 63.69 44.81
N THR A 120 15.89 64.09 46.02
CA THR A 120 17.01 64.96 46.38
C THR A 120 17.21 64.99 47.89
N ASP A 121 18.47 64.94 48.31
CA ASP A 121 19.11 65.82 49.29
C ASP A 121 18.26 67.03 49.78
N ASN A 122 18.00 67.11 51.10
CA ASN A 122 17.94 68.40 51.79
C ASN A 122 18.48 68.25 53.22
N VAL A 123 19.58 68.96 53.43
CA VAL A 123 20.45 69.09 54.59
C VAL A 123 19.84 69.99 55.68
N GLU A 124 20.51 70.04 56.85
CA GLU A 124 20.36 71.02 57.96
C GLU A 124 19.12 70.81 58.87
N GLU A 125 19.16 70.92 60.20
CA GLU A 125 20.19 71.22 61.20
C GLU A 125 19.54 71.03 62.59
N GLN A 126 20.32 70.64 63.60
CA GLN A 126 20.17 70.93 65.05
C GLN A 126 18.82 70.53 65.74
N GLU A 127 18.72 70.11 66.99
CA GLU A 127 19.22 70.66 68.25
C GLU A 127 19.12 69.56 69.36
N GLU A 128 20.11 69.59 70.26
CA GLU A 128 20.04 69.54 71.73
C GLU A 128 18.98 68.67 72.45
N GLU A 129 19.42 67.73 73.29
CA GLU A 129 19.57 67.88 74.76
C GLU A 129 18.23 67.80 75.52
N THR A 130 17.98 66.66 76.18
CA THR A 130 17.77 66.53 77.64
C THR A 130 17.32 65.12 78.04
#